data_AF-A0A7T7XPY1-F1
#
_entry.id   AF-A0A7T7XPY1-F1
#
_cell.length_a   1.000
_cell.length_b   1.000
_cell.length_c   1.000
_cell.angle_alpha   90.00
_cell.angle_beta   90.00
_cell.angle_gamma   90.00
#
_symmetry.space_group_name_H-M   'P 1'
#
loop_
_entity.id
_entity.type
_entity.pdbx_description
1 polymer ?
#
loop_
_entity_poly.entity_id
_entity_poly.type
_entity_poly.pdbx_seq_one_letter_code
_entity_poly.pdbx_strand_id
1 'polypeptide(L)'
;MNFQKAMINLFPSLPDSYKKQLIDEFNKIIRNFRERRWEPAELNGGKFSEVVYSILKGHTDGSFGDKPKKPQNMVEACKKLELASSFPRSIRIQIPRMLMALYEIRNNRNVGHVGSDVDPNQMDATVVVQMSKWIMGELIRIFHETTTEDAQIIVNNITDRTLPIIWAFDNHVRVLGKNLDAKDKMLALLYSTENSQDIKYLQTAIEYKNSSQFVEKVILKAHSSDLVHYDAKTKKVTISPVGIRYVEENIQMEI
;
A
#
# COMPACT_ATOMS: atom_id res chain seq x y z
N MET A 1 9.91 -9.19 12.80
CA MET A 1 8.53 -9.32 13.33
C MET A 1 7.59 -8.98 12.19
N ASN A 2 6.66 -9.87 11.83
CA ASN A 2 5.81 -9.67 10.63
C ASN A 2 4.91 -8.45 10.85
N PHE A 3 5.14 -7.35 10.13
CA PHE A 3 4.53 -6.02 10.35
C PHE A 3 2.99 -6.11 10.37
N GLN A 4 2.42 -7.00 9.55
CA GLN A 4 0.98 -7.25 9.50
C GLN A 4 0.41 -7.87 10.79
N LYS A 5 1.17 -8.76 11.46
CA LYS A 5 0.78 -9.30 12.78
C LYS A 5 0.84 -8.22 13.87
N ALA A 6 1.83 -7.32 13.80
CA ALA A 6 1.94 -6.21 14.74
C ALA A 6 0.76 -5.24 14.61
N MET A 7 0.31 -4.97 13.38
CA MET A 7 -0.82 -4.05 13.14
C MET A 7 -2.18 -4.58 13.61
N ILE A 8 -2.43 -5.90 13.53
CA ILE A 8 -3.70 -6.48 14.02
C ILE A 8 -3.83 -6.30 15.55
N ASN A 9 -2.71 -6.34 16.27
CA ASN A 9 -2.70 -6.18 17.72
C ASN A 9 -2.92 -4.72 18.17
N LEU A 10 -2.96 -3.75 17.24
CA LEU A 10 -3.17 -2.33 17.57
C LEU A 10 -4.62 -1.97 17.92
N PHE A 11 -5.56 -2.82 17.52
CA PHE A 11 -6.99 -2.55 17.63
C PHE A 11 -7.68 -3.64 18.47
N PRO A 12 -7.24 -3.93 19.70
CA PRO A 12 -7.73 -5.08 20.47
C PRO A 12 -9.26 -5.08 20.65
N SER A 13 -9.87 -3.90 20.73
CA SER A 13 -11.31 -3.70 20.85
C SER A 13 -12.13 -3.89 19.57
N LEU A 14 -11.49 -4.05 18.41
CA LEU A 14 -12.17 -4.25 17.13
C LEU A 14 -12.26 -5.74 16.73
N PRO A 15 -13.37 -6.17 16.10
CA PRO A 15 -13.48 -7.52 15.56
C PRO A 15 -12.42 -7.82 14.49
N ASP A 16 -11.93 -9.05 14.42
CA ASP A 16 -10.89 -9.47 13.48
C ASP A 16 -11.24 -9.21 12.00
N SER A 17 -12.51 -9.37 11.64
CA SER A 17 -12.99 -9.11 10.27
C SER A 17 -12.82 -7.63 9.88
N TYR A 18 -13.02 -6.71 10.82
CA TYR A 18 -12.87 -5.27 10.61
C TYR A 18 -11.39 -4.88 10.56
N LYS A 19 -10.58 -5.38 11.50
CA LYS A 19 -9.12 -5.15 11.52
C LYS A 19 -8.47 -5.57 10.23
N LYS A 20 -8.77 -6.79 9.76
CA LYS A 20 -8.20 -7.32 8.52
C LYS A 20 -8.57 -6.46 7.32
N GLN A 21 -9.84 -6.11 7.16
CA GLN A 21 -10.26 -5.27 6.04
C GLN A 21 -9.66 -3.86 6.10
N LEU A 22 -9.59 -3.25 7.29
CA LEU A 22 -9.00 -1.92 7.47
C LEU A 22 -7.53 -1.91 7.01
N ILE A 23 -6.76 -2.88 7.49
CA ILE A 23 -5.34 -3.04 7.16
C ILE A 23 -5.16 -3.37 5.67
N ASP A 24 -5.96 -4.29 5.13
CA ASP A 24 -5.86 -4.71 3.73
C ASP A 24 -6.15 -3.57 2.76
N GLU A 25 -7.21 -2.79 2.99
CA GLU A 25 -7.53 -1.64 2.13
C GLU A 25 -6.51 -0.52 2.26
N PHE A 26 -6.04 -0.22 3.48
CA PHE A 26 -4.97 0.75 3.69
C PHE A 26 -3.69 0.36 2.92
N ASN A 27 -3.25 -0.90 3.04
CA ASN A 27 -2.06 -1.39 2.35
C ASN A 27 -2.22 -1.33 0.82
N LYS A 28 -3.41 -1.62 0.30
CA LYS A 28 -3.69 -1.50 -1.14
C LYS A 28 -3.56 -0.05 -1.63
N ILE A 29 -4.08 0.93 -0.88
CA ILE A 29 -3.93 2.36 -1.20
C ILE A 29 -2.44 2.71 -1.33
N ILE A 30 -1.66 2.37 -0.30
CA ILE A 30 -0.23 2.67 -0.26
C ILE A 30 0.52 1.98 -1.40
N ARG A 31 0.27 0.68 -1.63
CA ARG A 31 0.90 -0.08 -2.70
C ARG A 31 0.60 0.50 -4.08
N ASN A 32 -0.68 0.73 -4.37
CA ASN A 32 -1.12 1.25 -5.67
C ASN A 32 -0.55 2.64 -5.93
N PHE A 33 -0.54 3.51 -4.93
CA PHE A 33 0.07 4.83 -5.05
C PHE A 33 1.56 4.76 -5.35
N ARG A 34 2.31 3.88 -4.67
CA ARG A 34 3.76 3.68 -4.91
C ARG A 34 4.03 3.17 -6.33
N GLU A 35 3.19 2.27 -6.82
CA GLU A 35 3.27 1.71 -8.18
C GLU A 35 2.72 2.65 -9.27
N ARG A 36 2.36 3.89 -8.90
CA ARG A 36 1.76 4.90 -9.80
C ARG A 36 0.43 4.46 -10.43
N ARG A 37 -0.27 3.52 -9.79
CA ARG A 37 -1.60 3.06 -10.16
C ARG A 37 -2.65 3.94 -9.48
N TRP A 38 -2.91 5.12 -10.06
CA TRP A 38 -3.77 6.16 -9.47
C TRP A 38 -5.22 5.71 -9.29
N GLU A 39 -5.84 5.19 -10.36
CA GLU A 39 -7.22 4.72 -10.31
C GLU A 39 -7.44 3.64 -9.23
N PRO A 40 -6.62 2.57 -9.15
CA PRO A 40 -6.72 1.63 -8.03
C PRO A 40 -6.48 2.26 -6.65
N ALA A 41 -5.57 3.22 -6.51
CA ALA A 41 -5.32 3.89 -5.23
C ALA A 41 -6.54 4.68 -4.77
N GLU A 42 -7.18 5.43 -5.67
CA GLU A 42 -8.40 6.18 -5.40
C GLU A 42 -9.59 5.25 -5.10
N LEU A 43 -9.70 4.12 -5.82
CA LEU A 43 -10.75 3.13 -5.60
C LEU A 43 -10.64 2.49 -4.22
N ASN A 44 -9.42 2.10 -3.83
CA ASN A 44 -9.17 1.56 -2.50
C ASN A 44 -9.38 2.60 -1.40
N GLY A 45 -9.18 3.89 -1.70
CA GLY A 45 -9.61 5.00 -0.85
C GLY A 45 -11.09 4.89 -0.48
N GLY A 46 -11.97 4.77 -1.49
CA GLY A 46 -13.41 4.62 -1.25
C GLY A 46 -13.74 3.42 -0.35
N LYS A 47 -13.14 2.25 -0.61
CA LYS A 47 -13.35 1.03 0.20
C LYS A 47 -12.84 1.21 1.63
N PHE A 48 -11.68 1.84 1.81
CA PHE A 48 -11.16 2.19 3.13
C PHE A 48 -12.14 3.09 3.89
N SER A 49 -12.73 4.10 3.23
CA SER A 49 -13.75 4.94 3.87
C SER A 49 -14.99 4.16 4.32
N GLU A 50 -15.45 3.18 3.55
CA GLU A 50 -16.57 2.31 3.92
C GLU A 50 -16.26 1.45 5.16
N VAL A 51 -15.03 0.94 5.24
CA VAL A 51 -14.57 0.16 6.40
C VAL A 51 -14.47 1.05 7.64
N VAL A 52 -13.83 2.22 7.53
CA VAL A 52 -13.70 3.15 8.66
C VAL A 52 -15.07 3.64 9.14
N TYR A 53 -15.98 3.99 8.23
CA TYR A 53 -17.36 4.32 8.61
C TYR A 53 -18.02 3.18 9.40
N SER A 54 -17.88 1.94 8.93
CA SER A 54 -18.45 0.77 9.62
C SER A 54 -17.86 0.57 11.01
N ILE A 55 -16.56 0.88 11.20
CA ILE A 55 -15.91 0.86 12.52
C ILE A 55 -16.52 1.91 13.43
N LEU A 56 -16.62 3.17 12.97
CA LEU A 56 -17.17 4.26 13.76
C LEU A 56 -18.62 3.97 14.16
N LYS A 57 -19.45 3.51 13.21
CA LYS A 57 -20.83 3.14 13.48
C LYS A 57 -20.94 2.01 14.49
N GLY A 58 -20.18 0.92 14.30
CA GLY A 58 -20.25 -0.21 15.23
C GLY A 58 -19.79 0.15 16.64
N HIS A 59 -18.77 1.02 16.74
CA HIS A 59 -18.33 1.56 18.00
C HIS A 59 -19.38 2.46 18.67
N THR A 60 -20.05 3.35 17.92
CA THR A 60 -21.10 4.22 18.47
C THR A 60 -22.37 3.46 18.84
N ASP A 61 -22.70 2.39 18.12
CA ASP A 61 -23.86 1.54 18.38
C ASP A 61 -23.60 0.51 19.48
N GLY A 62 -22.34 0.33 19.92
CA GLY A 62 -21.92 -0.70 20.86
C GLY A 62 -21.99 -2.13 20.30
N SER A 63 -22.17 -2.29 18.99
CA SER A 63 -22.27 -3.61 18.33
C SER A 63 -21.74 -3.55 16.90
N PHE A 64 -21.04 -4.61 16.50
CA PHE A 64 -20.51 -4.76 15.14
C PHE A 64 -21.28 -5.86 14.40
N GLY A 65 -21.50 -5.67 13.10
CA GLY A 65 -21.98 -6.77 12.25
C GLY A 65 -20.88 -7.77 11.92
N ASP A 66 -21.18 -8.80 11.14
CA ASP A 66 -20.18 -9.82 10.77
C ASP A 66 -19.01 -9.25 9.94
N LYS A 67 -19.30 -8.24 9.13
CA LYS A 67 -18.35 -7.57 8.23
C LYS A 67 -18.71 -6.10 8.01
N PRO A 68 -17.73 -5.24 7.69
CA PRO A 68 -17.98 -3.89 7.22
C PRO A 68 -18.97 -3.83 6.05
N LYS A 69 -19.79 -2.79 6.03
CA LYS A 69 -20.78 -2.55 4.98
C LYS A 69 -20.83 -1.06 4.66
N LYS A 70 -20.82 -0.73 3.38
CA LYS A 70 -20.99 0.65 2.93
C LYS A 70 -22.35 1.21 3.38
N PRO A 71 -22.44 2.49 3.77
CA PRO A 71 -23.71 3.14 3.98
C PRO A 71 -24.44 3.35 2.64
N GLN A 72 -25.75 3.54 2.69
CA GLN A 72 -26.53 3.94 1.51
C GLN A 72 -26.09 5.32 0.99
N ASN A 73 -25.83 6.26 1.90
CA ASN A 73 -25.34 7.60 1.59
C ASN A 73 -24.23 7.96 2.60
N MET A 74 -22.98 8.06 2.13
CA MET A 74 -21.81 8.33 2.98
C MET A 74 -21.90 9.68 3.70
N VAL A 75 -22.38 10.72 3.02
CA VAL A 75 -22.46 12.08 3.57
C VAL A 75 -23.46 12.14 4.71
N GLU A 76 -24.67 11.65 4.49
CA GLU A 76 -25.71 11.61 5.53
C GLU A 76 -25.29 10.72 6.70
N ALA A 77 -24.69 9.58 6.40
CA ALA A 77 -24.22 8.64 7.39
C ALA A 77 -23.12 9.23 8.29
N CYS A 78 -22.18 9.98 7.71
CA CYS A 78 -21.16 10.73 8.45
C CYS A 78 -21.77 11.84 9.32
N LYS A 79 -22.74 12.59 8.79
CA LYS A 79 -23.45 13.63 9.57
C LYS A 79 -24.20 13.05 10.77
N LYS A 80 -24.80 11.86 10.64
CA LYS A 80 -25.50 11.19 11.74
C LYS A 80 -24.57 10.84 12.91
N LEU A 81 -23.28 10.59 12.68
CA LEU A 81 -22.30 10.33 13.75
C LEU A 81 -22.07 11.56 14.64
N GLU A 82 -22.38 12.78 14.17
CA GLU A 82 -22.26 13.99 14.98
C GLU A 82 -23.19 13.97 16.21
N LEU A 83 -24.30 13.22 16.13
CA LEU A 83 -25.32 13.07 17.18
C LEU A 83 -24.88 12.19 18.35
N ALA A 84 -23.84 11.38 18.19
CA ALA A 84 -23.39 10.42 19.20
C ALA A 84 -22.61 11.09 20.35
N SER A 85 -23.19 12.10 21.02
CA SER A 85 -22.51 13.09 21.88
C SER A 85 -21.65 12.53 23.02
N SER A 86 -21.86 11.28 23.44
CA SER A 86 -21.04 10.57 24.43
C SER A 86 -19.64 10.20 23.93
N PHE A 87 -19.38 10.27 22.62
CA PHE A 87 -18.10 9.90 22.03
C PHE A 87 -17.18 11.11 21.76
N PRO A 88 -15.86 10.90 21.70
CA PRO A 88 -14.88 11.94 21.37
C PRO A 88 -15.15 12.64 20.04
N ARG A 89 -14.68 13.88 19.91
CA ARG A 89 -14.81 14.68 18.68
C ARG A 89 -14.18 14.00 17.46
N SER A 90 -13.12 13.22 17.66
CA SER A 90 -12.46 12.47 16.60
C SER A 90 -13.40 11.47 15.92
N ILE A 91 -14.18 10.73 16.71
CA ILE A 91 -15.18 9.75 16.24
C ILE A 91 -16.37 10.44 15.58
N ARG A 92 -16.86 11.53 16.20
CA ARG A 92 -18.12 12.17 15.79
C ARG A 92 -17.97 13.12 14.61
N ILE A 93 -16.84 13.81 14.50
CA ILE A 93 -16.69 14.98 13.64
C ILE A 93 -15.43 14.90 12.78
N GLN A 94 -14.25 14.70 13.36
CA GLN A 94 -13.00 14.86 12.61
C GLN A 94 -12.80 13.73 11.58
N ILE A 95 -12.87 12.46 11.99
CA ILE A 95 -12.78 11.34 11.05
C ILE A 95 -13.94 11.39 10.04
N PRO A 96 -15.21 11.54 10.43
CA PRO A 96 -16.32 11.62 9.48
C PRO A 96 -16.18 12.71 8.40
N ARG A 97 -15.63 13.88 8.75
CA ARG A 97 -15.37 14.94 7.75
C ARG A 97 -14.28 14.56 6.76
N MET A 98 -13.24 13.86 7.21
CA MET A 98 -12.21 13.32 6.32
C MET A 98 -12.77 12.22 5.42
N LEU A 99 -13.67 11.36 5.94
CA LEU A 99 -14.34 10.33 5.13
C LEU A 99 -15.19 10.93 4.01
N MET A 100 -15.92 12.02 4.28
CA MET A 100 -16.69 12.71 3.25
C MET A 100 -15.79 13.21 2.12
N ALA A 101 -14.69 13.90 2.44
CA ALA A 101 -13.74 14.39 1.45
C ALA A 101 -13.07 13.25 0.66
N LEU A 102 -12.69 12.17 1.34
CA LEU A 102 -12.06 11.02 0.72
C LEU A 102 -13.01 10.28 -0.23
N TYR A 103 -14.26 10.08 0.19
CA TYR A 103 -15.27 9.39 -0.61
C TYR A 103 -15.71 10.21 -1.83
N GLU A 104 -15.65 11.54 -1.74
CA GLU A 104 -15.93 12.47 -2.84
C GLU A 104 -14.97 12.26 -4.02
N ILE A 105 -13.66 12.11 -3.77
CA ILE A 105 -12.65 11.86 -4.81
C ILE A 105 -13.00 10.57 -5.57
N ARG A 106 -13.32 9.49 -4.86
CA ARG A 106 -13.69 8.21 -5.49
C ARG A 106 -14.96 8.30 -6.35
N ASN A 107 -15.93 9.13 -5.98
CA ASN A 107 -17.21 9.20 -6.70
C ASN A 107 -17.15 10.07 -7.96
N ASN A 108 -16.27 11.07 -8.00
CA ASN A 108 -16.29 12.13 -9.02
C ASN A 108 -15.02 12.19 -9.87
N ARG A 109 -14.32 11.07 -10.07
CA ARG A 109 -13.06 10.98 -10.84
C ARG A 109 -12.98 9.78 -11.80
N ASN A 110 -14.10 9.30 -12.33
CA ASN A 110 -14.15 8.05 -13.14
C ASN A 110 -13.71 6.75 -12.42
N VAL A 111 -13.28 6.81 -11.17
CA VAL A 111 -12.79 5.68 -10.37
C VAL A 111 -13.90 4.66 -10.04
N GLY A 112 -15.09 5.16 -9.72
CA GLY A 112 -16.22 4.33 -9.29
C GLY A 112 -17.25 4.05 -10.38
N HIS A 113 -17.43 4.99 -11.31
CA HIS A 113 -18.39 4.95 -12.40
C HIS A 113 -17.83 5.78 -13.58
N VAL A 114 -18.03 5.32 -14.81
CA VAL A 114 -17.65 6.06 -16.03
C VAL A 114 -18.59 7.26 -16.22
N GLY A 115 -18.07 8.45 -16.53
CA GLY A 115 -18.88 9.63 -16.88
C GLY A 115 -18.54 10.94 -16.17
N SER A 116 -17.40 11.02 -15.48
CA SER A 116 -16.84 12.25 -14.93
C SER A 116 -15.88 12.93 -15.91
N ASP A 117 -15.75 14.26 -15.80
CA ASP A 117 -14.89 15.08 -16.66
C ASP A 117 -13.38 14.96 -16.33
N VAL A 118 -13.02 14.26 -15.24
CA VAL A 118 -11.65 14.17 -14.74
C VAL A 118 -11.27 12.72 -14.47
N ASP A 119 -10.14 12.30 -15.05
CA ASP A 119 -9.57 10.98 -14.86
C ASP A 119 -8.71 10.87 -13.59
N PRO A 120 -8.55 9.65 -13.03
CA PRO A 120 -7.71 9.40 -11.87
C PRO A 120 -6.27 9.84 -12.12
N ASN A 121 -5.66 10.51 -11.15
CA ASN A 121 -4.38 11.18 -11.35
C ASN A 121 -3.56 11.25 -10.05
N GLN A 122 -2.29 11.63 -10.18
CA GLN A 122 -1.37 11.69 -9.06
C GLN A 122 -1.81 12.68 -7.96
N MET A 123 -2.43 13.81 -8.34
CA MET A 123 -2.85 14.83 -7.38
C MET A 123 -3.94 14.28 -6.45
N ASP A 124 -4.99 13.69 -7.04
CA ASP A 124 -6.10 13.11 -6.31
C ASP A 124 -5.64 11.90 -5.46
N ALA A 125 -4.84 11.00 -6.06
CA ALA A 125 -4.27 9.86 -5.35
C ALA A 125 -3.36 10.28 -4.17
N THR A 126 -2.66 11.42 -4.28
CA THR A 126 -1.84 11.96 -3.18
C THR A 126 -2.71 12.36 -2.00
N VAL A 127 -3.81 13.08 -2.27
CA VAL A 127 -4.74 13.52 -1.24
C VAL A 127 -5.40 12.30 -0.57
N VAL A 128 -5.80 11.28 -1.35
CA VAL A 128 -6.32 10.01 -0.82
C VAL A 128 -5.34 9.35 0.14
N VAL A 129 -4.06 9.25 -0.23
CA VAL A 129 -3.02 8.66 0.64
C VAL A 129 -2.86 9.44 1.94
N GLN A 130 -2.76 10.77 1.86
CA GLN A 130 -2.51 11.59 3.06
C GLN A 130 -3.71 11.56 4.02
N MET A 131 -4.94 11.61 3.50
CA MET A 131 -6.14 11.48 4.33
C MET A 131 -6.24 10.09 4.96
N SER A 132 -5.94 9.03 4.20
CA SER A 132 -5.96 7.66 4.72
C SER A 132 -4.93 7.46 5.84
N LYS A 133 -3.72 8.00 5.67
CA LYS A 133 -2.65 8.02 6.68
C LYS A 133 -3.08 8.73 7.96
N TRP A 134 -3.67 9.91 7.81
CA TRP A 134 -4.17 10.67 8.95
C TRP A 134 -5.30 9.92 9.69
N ILE A 135 -6.27 9.38 8.95
CA ILE A 135 -7.38 8.60 9.52
C ILE A 135 -6.86 7.36 10.26
N MET A 136 -5.92 6.61 9.66
CA MET A 136 -5.31 5.45 10.31
C MET A 136 -4.63 5.86 11.63
N GLY A 137 -3.89 6.98 11.62
CA GLY A 137 -3.25 7.48 12.82
C GLY A 137 -4.25 7.89 13.91
N GLU A 138 -5.36 8.51 13.54
CA GLU A 138 -6.41 8.89 14.48
C GLU A 138 -7.14 7.67 15.04
N LEU A 139 -7.41 6.64 14.23
CA LEU A 139 -7.97 5.38 14.70
C LEU A 139 -7.04 4.70 15.69
N ILE A 140 -5.73 4.68 15.42
CA ILE A 140 -4.75 4.14 16.36
C ILE A 140 -4.84 4.92 17.67
N ARG A 141 -4.84 6.27 17.66
CA ARG A 141 -4.98 7.10 18.88
C ARG A 141 -6.28 6.87 19.67
N ILE A 142 -7.35 6.42 19.03
CA ILE A 142 -8.64 6.18 19.70
C ILE A 142 -8.73 4.76 20.25
N PHE A 143 -8.28 3.78 19.48
CA PHE A 143 -8.54 2.36 19.74
C PHE A 143 -7.33 1.60 20.30
N HIS A 144 -6.17 2.24 20.45
CA HIS A 144 -4.99 1.62 21.04
C HIS A 144 -5.15 1.37 22.54
N GLU A 145 -4.61 0.23 22.98
CA GLU A 145 -4.36 -0.06 24.41
C GLU A 145 -2.87 0.09 24.78
N THR A 146 -2.04 0.61 23.86
CA THR A 146 -0.60 0.83 24.08
C THR A 146 -0.32 2.24 24.62
N THR A 147 0.94 2.59 24.91
CA THR A 147 1.28 3.97 25.28
C THR A 147 1.10 4.93 24.09
N THR A 148 0.88 6.23 24.36
CA THR A 148 0.81 7.27 23.30
C THR A 148 2.09 7.34 22.47
N GLU A 149 3.24 7.03 23.07
CA GLU A 149 4.54 6.99 22.39
C GLU A 149 4.65 5.80 21.43
N ASP A 150 4.24 4.60 21.84
CA ASP A 150 4.21 3.44 20.96
C ASP A 150 3.20 3.63 19.82
N ALA A 151 2.02 4.19 20.12
CA ALA A 151 1.05 4.57 19.12
C ALA A 151 1.66 5.56 18.12
N GLN A 152 2.39 6.58 18.59
CA GLN A 152 3.04 7.56 17.73
C GLN A 152 4.17 6.96 16.89
N ILE A 153 4.97 6.04 17.43
CA ILE A 153 6.00 5.29 16.68
C ILE A 153 5.36 4.45 15.58
N ILE A 154 4.24 3.81 15.88
CA ILE A 154 3.53 2.97 14.91
C ILE A 154 2.86 3.84 13.84
N VAL A 155 2.26 4.95 14.23
CA VAL A 155 1.78 5.96 13.27
C VAL A 155 2.93 6.45 12.40
N ASN A 156 4.08 6.79 12.97
CA ASN A 156 5.25 7.23 12.21
C ASN A 156 5.73 6.13 11.26
N ASN A 157 5.80 4.86 11.66
CA ASN A 157 6.17 3.78 10.75
C ASN A 157 5.14 3.54 9.61
N ILE A 158 3.85 3.82 9.87
CA ILE A 158 2.77 3.75 8.87
C ILE A 158 2.79 4.97 7.94
N THR A 159 3.15 6.15 8.46
CA THR A 159 3.15 7.42 7.72
C THR A 159 4.50 7.74 7.08
N ASP A 160 5.58 7.13 7.55
CA ASP A 160 6.93 7.36 7.07
C ASP A 160 7.04 6.97 5.61
N ARG A 161 7.88 7.72 4.91
CA ARG A 161 8.27 7.43 3.54
C ARG A 161 9.16 6.20 3.61
N THR A 162 8.58 5.02 3.42
CA THR A 162 9.33 3.88 2.92
C THR A 162 10.03 4.31 1.63
N LEU A 163 11.34 4.47 1.64
CA LEU A 163 12.07 4.84 0.44
C LEU A 163 12.24 3.55 -0.36
N PRO A 164 11.55 3.38 -1.51
CA PRO A 164 11.70 2.16 -2.27
C PRO A 164 13.17 2.02 -2.68
N ILE A 165 13.71 0.80 -2.58
CA ILE A 165 15.02 0.53 -3.15
C ILE A 165 15.03 0.74 -4.66
N ILE A 166 13.86 0.72 -5.32
CA ILE A 166 13.71 1.04 -6.73
C ILE A 166 13.43 2.53 -6.89
N TRP A 167 14.44 3.28 -7.31
CA TRP A 167 14.32 4.71 -7.59
C TRP A 167 14.20 4.95 -9.09
N ALA A 168 13.01 5.31 -9.52
CA ALA A 168 12.74 5.74 -10.90
C ALA A 168 12.69 7.28 -10.97
N PHE A 169 13.50 7.87 -11.86
CA PHE A 169 13.55 9.30 -12.12
C PHE A 169 13.79 9.53 -13.62
N ASP A 170 13.07 10.48 -14.21
CA ASP A 170 13.04 10.69 -15.65
C ASP A 170 12.83 9.36 -16.41
N ASN A 171 13.75 9.01 -17.31
CA ASN A 171 13.78 7.74 -18.04
C ASN A 171 14.80 6.74 -17.44
N HIS A 172 15.21 6.94 -16.19
CA HIS A 172 16.17 6.11 -15.49
C HIS A 172 15.53 5.37 -14.33
N VAL A 173 16.03 4.17 -14.09
CA VAL A 173 15.69 3.36 -12.91
C VAL A 173 16.98 2.96 -12.23
N ARG A 174 16.99 2.95 -10.90
CA ARG A 174 18.13 2.61 -10.06
C ARG A 174 17.71 1.71 -8.92
N VAL A 175 18.48 0.66 -8.67
CA VAL A 175 18.34 -0.16 -7.46
C VAL A 175 19.32 0.31 -6.40
N LEU A 176 18.77 1.02 -5.41
CA LEU A 176 19.45 1.58 -4.25
C LEU A 176 19.59 0.50 -3.16
N GLY A 177 20.78 0.39 -2.56
CA GLY A 177 21.04 -0.63 -1.54
C GLY A 177 22.49 -1.06 -1.57
N LYS A 178 23.27 -0.64 -0.57
CA LYS A 178 24.70 -0.96 -0.47
C LYS A 178 24.96 -2.40 -0.05
N ASN A 179 23.98 -3.04 0.59
CA ASN A 179 24.10 -4.39 1.14
C ASN A 179 23.49 -5.48 0.24
N LEU A 180 22.96 -5.12 -0.93
CA LEU A 180 22.41 -6.07 -1.90
C LEU A 180 23.47 -6.45 -2.93
N ASP A 181 23.62 -7.76 -3.18
CA ASP A 181 24.45 -8.24 -4.27
C ASP A 181 23.74 -8.04 -5.63
N ALA A 182 24.44 -8.36 -6.73
CA ALA A 182 23.89 -8.14 -8.07
C ALA A 182 22.65 -9.01 -8.37
N LYS A 183 22.56 -10.21 -7.77
CA LYS A 183 21.42 -11.12 -7.94
C LYS A 183 20.22 -10.55 -7.20
N ASP A 184 20.40 -10.14 -5.95
CA ASP A 184 19.32 -9.57 -5.14
C ASP A 184 18.81 -8.26 -5.76
N LYS A 185 19.69 -7.39 -6.26
CA LYS A 185 19.27 -6.18 -6.99
C LYS A 185 18.48 -6.48 -8.25
N MET A 186 18.92 -7.48 -9.03
CA MET A 186 18.20 -7.90 -10.24
C MET A 186 16.82 -8.47 -9.90
N LEU A 187 16.73 -9.31 -8.87
CA LEU A 187 15.46 -9.91 -8.44
C LEU A 187 14.50 -8.86 -7.88
N ALA A 188 14.99 -7.92 -7.07
CA ALA A 188 14.21 -6.78 -6.58
C ALA A 188 13.60 -5.97 -7.72
N LEU A 189 14.41 -5.68 -8.75
CA LEU A 189 13.94 -4.95 -9.92
C LEU A 189 12.89 -5.74 -10.70
N LEU A 190 13.16 -7.02 -10.99
CA LEU A 190 12.20 -7.87 -11.71
C LEU A 190 10.89 -8.04 -10.94
N TYR A 191 10.96 -8.18 -9.61
CA TYR A 191 9.80 -8.25 -8.73
C TYR A 191 8.94 -6.97 -8.78
N SER A 192 9.57 -5.80 -9.00
CA SER A 192 8.86 -4.52 -9.14
C SER A 192 8.25 -4.28 -10.54
N THR A 193 8.45 -5.21 -11.49
CA THR A 193 7.97 -5.08 -12.87
C THR A 193 7.00 -6.20 -13.22
N GLU A 194 5.91 -5.88 -13.94
CA GLU A 194 4.90 -6.88 -14.30
C GLU A 194 5.33 -7.79 -15.49
N ASN A 195 6.30 -7.34 -16.29
CA ASN A 195 6.69 -7.99 -17.54
C ASN A 195 8.17 -8.40 -17.55
N SER A 196 8.50 -9.33 -18.45
CA SER A 196 9.87 -9.69 -18.77
C SER A 196 10.72 -8.46 -19.14
N GLN A 197 11.94 -8.36 -18.62
CA GLN A 197 12.82 -7.22 -18.83
C GLN A 197 14.02 -7.58 -19.71
N ASP A 198 14.48 -6.63 -20.53
CA ASP A 198 15.69 -6.78 -21.33
C ASP A 198 16.94 -6.75 -20.45
N ILE A 199 17.95 -7.56 -20.78
CA ILE A 199 19.23 -7.61 -20.03
C ILE A 199 19.84 -6.22 -19.85
N LYS A 200 19.78 -5.37 -20.90
CA LYS A 200 20.37 -4.03 -20.87
C LYS A 200 19.68 -3.14 -19.83
N TYR A 201 18.36 -3.20 -19.72
CA TYR A 201 17.60 -2.46 -18.72
C TYR A 201 18.01 -2.88 -17.31
N LEU A 202 18.05 -4.19 -17.05
CA LEU A 202 18.45 -4.75 -15.76
C LEU A 202 19.88 -4.35 -15.39
N GLN A 203 20.81 -4.50 -16.33
CA GLN A 203 22.23 -4.18 -16.12
C GLN A 203 22.43 -2.71 -15.76
N THR A 204 21.79 -1.79 -16.50
CA THR A 204 21.89 -0.35 -16.26
C THR A 204 21.30 0.02 -14.90
N ALA A 205 20.14 -0.55 -14.55
CA ALA A 205 19.46 -0.20 -13.31
C ALA A 205 20.21 -0.64 -12.04
N ILE A 206 20.96 -1.73 -12.10
CA ILE A 206 21.76 -2.22 -10.97
C ILE A 206 23.23 -1.76 -11.00
N GLU A 207 23.64 -0.99 -12.01
CA GLU A 207 25.01 -0.53 -12.27
C GLU A 207 26.05 -1.64 -12.46
N TYR A 208 25.67 -2.76 -13.07
CA TYR A 208 26.63 -3.83 -13.28
C TYR A 208 27.58 -3.49 -14.43
N LYS A 209 28.87 -3.34 -14.12
CA LYS A 209 29.86 -2.82 -15.08
C LYS A 209 30.09 -3.74 -16.29
N ASN A 210 30.18 -5.05 -16.09
CA ASN A 210 30.57 -5.99 -17.13
C ASN A 210 29.37 -6.81 -17.63
N SER A 211 28.96 -6.60 -18.89
CA SER A 211 27.80 -7.26 -19.48
C SER A 211 27.92 -8.78 -19.54
N SER A 212 29.09 -9.31 -19.95
CA SER A 212 29.29 -10.76 -20.06
C SER A 212 29.23 -11.44 -18.68
N GLN A 213 29.88 -10.84 -17.68
CA GLN A 213 29.83 -11.36 -16.31
C GLN A 213 28.43 -11.21 -15.69
N PHE A 214 27.66 -10.18 -16.06
CA PHE A 214 26.27 -10.06 -15.60
C PHE A 214 25.43 -11.25 -16.08
N VAL A 215 25.54 -11.59 -17.37
CA VAL A 215 24.82 -12.75 -17.93
C VAL A 215 25.30 -14.05 -17.29
N GLU A 216 26.61 -14.29 -17.28
CA GLU A 216 27.19 -15.56 -16.85
C GLU A 216 27.05 -15.80 -15.34
N LYS A 217 27.37 -14.79 -14.51
CA LYS A 217 27.48 -14.95 -13.06
C LYS A 217 26.20 -14.62 -12.32
N VAL A 218 25.28 -13.84 -12.93
CA VAL A 218 24.04 -13.41 -12.26
C VAL A 218 22.83 -14.07 -12.92
N ILE A 219 22.59 -13.81 -14.20
CA ILE A 219 21.37 -14.27 -14.89
C ILE A 219 21.36 -15.79 -15.02
N LEU A 220 22.41 -16.40 -15.58
CA LEU A 220 22.44 -17.85 -15.81
C LEU A 220 22.44 -18.64 -14.50
N LYS A 221 23.08 -18.13 -13.45
CA LYS A 221 23.02 -18.75 -12.11
C LYS A 221 21.65 -18.64 -11.45
N ALA A 222 20.99 -17.49 -11.58
CA ALA A 222 19.62 -17.33 -11.11
C ALA A 222 18.66 -18.22 -11.92
N HIS A 223 18.91 -18.39 -13.22
CA HIS A 223 18.15 -19.26 -14.09
C HIS A 223 18.31 -20.74 -13.72
N SER A 224 19.53 -21.21 -13.51
CA SER A 224 19.80 -22.59 -13.07
C SER A 224 19.28 -22.90 -11.66
N SER A 225 18.97 -21.86 -10.87
CA SER A 225 18.40 -21.99 -9.52
C SER A 225 16.88 -21.78 -9.51
N ASP A 226 16.23 -21.77 -10.68
CA ASP A 226 14.80 -21.54 -10.88
C ASP A 226 14.28 -20.18 -10.35
N LEU A 227 15.14 -19.22 -10.02
CA LEU A 227 14.72 -17.89 -9.54
C LEU A 227 14.17 -17.02 -10.69
N VAL A 228 14.68 -17.24 -11.91
CA VAL A 228 14.26 -16.51 -13.11
C VAL A 228 14.19 -17.44 -14.33
N HIS A 229 13.36 -17.09 -15.31
CA HIS A 229 13.43 -17.63 -16.66
C HIS A 229 14.22 -16.67 -17.57
N TYR A 230 15.32 -17.14 -18.16
CA TYR A 230 16.06 -16.40 -19.18
C TYR A 230 15.79 -16.99 -20.56
N ASP A 231 15.20 -16.18 -21.46
CA ASP A 231 15.03 -16.54 -22.86
C ASP A 231 16.22 -16.03 -23.68
N ALA A 232 17.07 -16.96 -24.13
CA ALA A 232 18.25 -16.65 -24.93
C ALA A 232 17.92 -16.06 -26.31
N LYS A 233 16.73 -16.34 -26.87
CA LYS A 233 16.32 -15.82 -28.19
C LYS A 233 15.94 -14.35 -28.10
N THR A 234 15.09 -14.01 -27.12
CA THR A 234 14.60 -12.64 -26.95
C THR A 234 15.49 -11.79 -26.05
N LYS A 235 16.45 -12.40 -25.34
CA LYS A 235 17.32 -11.75 -24.35
C LYS A 235 16.55 -11.09 -23.21
N LYS A 236 15.43 -11.68 -22.84
CA LYS A 236 14.58 -11.21 -21.74
C LYS A 236 14.66 -12.14 -20.53
N VAL A 237 14.50 -11.54 -19.37
CA VAL A 237 14.49 -12.23 -18.08
C VAL A 237 13.14 -11.99 -17.41
N THR A 238 12.54 -13.05 -16.89
CA THR A 238 11.27 -13.01 -16.15
C THR A 238 11.47 -13.64 -14.79
N ILE A 239 10.99 -13.01 -13.72
CA ILE A 239 11.04 -13.62 -12.38
C ILE A 239 10.08 -14.81 -12.32
N SER A 240 10.50 -15.90 -11.66
CA SER A 240 9.63 -17.05 -11.44
C SER A 240 8.86 -16.91 -10.11
N PRO A 241 7.86 -17.77 -9.84
CA PRO A 241 7.25 -17.85 -8.51
C PRO A 241 8.25 -18.15 -7.38
N VAL A 242 9.32 -18.90 -7.66
CA VAL A 242 10.39 -19.19 -6.68
C VAL A 242 11.22 -17.94 -6.42
N GLY A 243 11.53 -17.17 -7.47
CA GLY A 243 12.19 -15.87 -7.37
C GLY A 243 11.37 -14.87 -6.57
N ILE A 244 10.06 -14.80 -6.81
CA ILE A 244 9.12 -13.95 -6.06
C ILE A 244 9.21 -14.28 -4.56
N ARG A 245 9.05 -15.56 -4.19
CA ARG A 245 9.14 -15.99 -2.79
C ARG A 245 10.50 -15.63 -2.18
N TYR A 246 11.59 -15.82 -2.92
CA TYR A 246 12.92 -15.44 -2.45
C TYR A 246 13.01 -13.94 -2.13
N VAL A 247 12.48 -13.06 -2.99
CA VAL A 247 12.46 -11.61 -2.73
C VAL A 247 11.67 -11.29 -1.46
N GLU A 248 10.47 -11.85 -1.32
CA GLU A 248 9.59 -11.61 -0.17
C GLU A 248 10.22 -12.06 1.16
N GLU A 249 11.05 -13.12 1.14
CA GLU A 249 11.68 -13.68 2.34
C GLU A 249 13.03 -13.04 2.68
N ASN A 250 13.80 -12.57 1.68
CA ASN A 250 15.22 -12.26 1.85
C ASN A 250 15.61 -10.82 1.50
N ILE A 251 14.76 -10.05 0.82
CA ILE A 251 15.11 -8.72 0.33
C ILE A 251 14.22 -7.66 0.97
N GLN A 252 14.84 -6.73 1.69
CA GLN A 252 14.17 -5.54 2.19
C GLN A 252 13.96 -4.55 1.02
N MET A 253 12.72 -4.43 0.55
CA MET A 253 12.36 -3.58 -0.60
C MET A 253 12.31 -2.06 -0.29
N GLU A 254 12.69 -1.69 0.93
CA GLU A 254 12.56 -0.34 1.48
C GLU A 254 13.83 0.04 2.25
N ILE A 255 14.26 1.30 2.13
CA ILE A 255 15.37 1.93 2.84
C ILE A 255 14.81 2.85 3.94
#